data_AF-A0A1M6XN18-F1
#
_entry.id   AF-A0A1M6XN18-F1
#
_cell.length_a   1.000
_cell.length_b   1.000
_cell.length_c   1.000
_cell.angle_alpha   90.00
_cell.angle_beta   90.00
_cell.angle_gamma   90.00
#
_symmetry.space_group_name_H-M   'P 1'
#
loop_
_entity.id
_entity.type
_entity.pdbx_description
1 polymer ?
#
loop_
_entity_poly.entity_id
_entity_poly.type
_entity_poly.pdbx_seq_one_letter_code
_entity_poly.pdbx_strand_id
1 'polypeptide(L)' 'MTAPTLIWQKSTFSQEQGDCVELAATAAGAVLIRESDEPGVVLSTTPSALARFLQAIKHGAAAT' A
#
# COMPACT_ATOMS: atom_id res chain seq x y z
N MET A 1 -22.63 -12.99 -2.42
CA MET A 1 -21.20 -13.26 -2.65
C MET A 1 -20.41 -12.25 -1.82
N THR A 2 -19.81 -12.68 -0.72
CA THR A 2 -19.06 -11.79 0.18
C THR A 2 -17.63 -11.71 -0.35
N ALA A 3 -17.16 -10.51 -0.66
CA ALA A 3 -15.75 -10.32 -0.99
C ALA A 3 -14.89 -10.71 0.22
N PRO A 4 -13.69 -11.27 0.02
CA PRO A 4 -12.80 -11.58 1.14
C PRO A 4 -12.48 -10.31 1.92
N THR A 5 -12.57 -10.38 3.25
CA THR A 5 -12.20 -9.28 4.13
C THR A 5 -10.69 -9.05 4.05
N LEU A 6 -10.29 -7.89 3.54
CA LEU A 6 -8.90 -7.46 3.53
C LEU A 6 -8.53 -6.86 4.90
N ILE A 7 -7.37 -7.25 5.42
CA ILE A 7 -6.80 -6.65 6.63
C ILE A 7 -5.81 -5.57 6.19
N TRP A 8 -6.24 -4.32 6.30
CA TRP A 8 -5.42 -3.15 5.98
C TRP A 8 -4.48 -2.81 7.13
N GLN A 9 -3.21 -2.62 6.81
CA GLN A 9 -2.18 -2.20 7.75
C GLN A 9 -1.76 -0.76 7.43
N LYS A 10 -2.09 0.15 8.35
CA LYS A 10 -1.66 1.55 8.32
C LYS A 10 -0.24 1.70 8.82
N SER A 11 0.57 2.51 8.14
CA SER A 11 1.95 2.80 8.56
C SER A 11 2.01 3.41 9.96
N THR A 12 3.03 3.07 10.74
CA THR A 12 3.28 3.72 12.05
C THR A 12 3.79 5.16 11.91
N PHE A 13 4.16 5.58 10.70
CA PHE A 13 4.56 6.96 10.39
C PHE A 13 3.38 7.86 10.02
N SER A 14 2.19 7.28 9.89
CA SER A 14 0.99 8.04 9.56
C SER A 14 0.50 8.86 10.75
N GLN A 15 0.23 10.14 10.50
CA GLN A 15 -0.33 11.06 11.49
C GLN A 15 -1.87 11.04 11.45
N GLU A 16 -2.51 11.86 12.29
CA GLU A 16 -3.97 11.90 12.43
C GLU A 16 -4.70 12.69 11.32
N GLN A 17 -3.97 13.47 10.51
CA GLN A 17 -4.55 14.44 9.57
C GLN A 17 -4.82 13.93 8.14
N GLY A 18 -4.80 12.61 7.91
CA GLY A 18 -5.05 12.04 6.56
C GLY A 18 -3.76 11.62 5.84
N ASP A 19 -3.84 11.42 4.53
CA ASP A 19 -2.72 11.02 3.65
C ASP A 19 -2.00 9.71 4.03
N CYS A 20 -2.73 8.78 4.66
CA CYS A 20 -2.14 7.56 5.18
C CYS A 20 -2.09 6.49 4.10
N VAL A 21 -0.89 6.06 3.75
CA VAL A 21 -0.71 4.87 2.89
C VAL A 21 -0.96 3.61 3.72
N GLU A 22 -1.85 2.76 3.23
CA GLU A 22 -2.21 1.48 3.83
C GLU A 22 -1.94 0.32 2.86
N LEU A 23 -1.54 -0.82 3.41
CA LEU A 23 -1.23 -2.03 2.64
C LEU A 23 -2.12 -3.20 3.06
N ALA A 24 -2.50 -4.05 2.12
CA ALA A 24 -3.15 -5.33 2.41
C ALA A 24 -2.58 -6.45 1.54
N ALA A 25 -2.37 -7.63 2.14
CA ALA A 25 -2.02 -8.84 1.39
C ALA A 25 -3.29 -9.57 0.94
N THR A 26 -3.30 -10.06 -0.30
CA THR A 26 -4.35 -10.93 -0.81
C THR A 26 -3.98 -12.40 -0.66
N ALA A 27 -4.98 -13.29 -0.62
CA ALA A 27 -4.73 -14.73 -0.63
C ALA A 27 -3.99 -15.22 -1.89
N ALA A 28 -4.07 -14.45 -2.98
CA ALA A 28 -3.37 -14.72 -4.24
C ALA A 28 -1.91 -14.21 -4.26
N GLY A 29 -1.42 -13.63 -3.16
CA GLY A 29 -0.03 -13.16 -3.05
C GLY A 29 0.24 -11.77 -3.64
N ALA A 30 -0.79 -11.06 -4.10
CA ALA A 30 -0.68 -9.64 -4.46
C ALA A 30 -0.69 -8.75 -3.20
N VAL A 31 -0.08 -7.58 -3.30
CA VAL A 31 -0.17 -6.49 -2.34
C VAL A 31 -1.07 -5.41 -2.90
N LEU A 32 -2.02 -4.95 -2.10
CA LEU A 32 -2.87 -3.82 -2.40
C LEU A 32 -2.37 -2.60 -1.65
N ILE A 33 -2.43 -1.44 -2.29
CA ILE A 33 -2.05 -0.15 -1.73
C ILE A 33 -3.24 0.78 -1.89
N ARG A 34 -3.57 1.53 -0.85
CA ARG A 34 -4.53 2.63 -0.93
C ARG A 34 -4.09 3.79 -0.05
N GLU A 35 -4.72 4.92 -0.28
CA GLU A 35 -4.66 6.08 0.61
C GLU A 35 -5.98 6.14 1.41
N SER A 36 -5.93 6.64 2.64
CA SER A 36 -7.04 6.67 3.60
C SER A 36 -8.19 7.63 3.25
N ASP A 37 -7.90 8.78 2.65
CA ASP A 37 -8.88 9.78 2.20
C ASP A 37 -9.55 9.37 0.88
N GLU A 38 -8.86 8.59 0.03
CA GLU A 38 -9.39 7.98 -1.19
C GLU A 38 -9.43 6.42 -1.14
N PRO A 39 -10.13 5.79 -0.17
CA PRO A 39 -10.01 4.35 0.07
C PRO A 39 -10.62 3.45 -1.02
N GLY A 40 -11.35 4.05 -1.97
CA GLY A 40 -11.90 3.38 -3.15
C GLY A 40 -10.90 3.20 -4.29
N VAL A 41 -9.78 3.95 -4.26
CA VAL A 41 -8.71 3.85 -5.26
C VAL A 41 -7.65 2.88 -4.74
N VAL A 42 -7.60 1.68 -5.32
CA VAL A 42 -6.71 0.61 -4.89
C VAL A 42 -5.75 0.23 -6.01
N LEU A 43 -4.45 0.40 -5.75
CA LEU A 43 -3.38 -0.09 -6.61
C LEU A 43 -3.06 -1.54 -6.24
N SER A 44 -2.85 -2.39 -7.25
CA SER A 44 -2.39 -3.76 -7.05
C SER A 44 -0.95 -3.90 -7.53
N THR A 45 -0.12 -4.57 -6.74
CA THR A 45 1.28 -4.82 -7.05
C THR A 45 1.73 -6.17 -6.49
N THR A 46 3.00 -6.50 -6.70
CA THR A 46 3.64 -7.69 -6.13
C THR A 46 4.53 -7.29 -4.94
N PRO A 47 4.77 -8.21 -3.98
CA PRO A 47 5.71 -7.95 -2.89
C PRO A 47 7.10 -7.51 -3.37
N SER A 48 7.60 -8.09 -4.46
CA SER A 48 8.93 -7.77 -5.01
C SER A 48 8.98 -6.40 -5.69
N ALA A 49 7.92 -6.00 -6.39
CA ALA A 49 7.82 -4.67 -6.98
C ALA A 49 7.71 -3.58 -5.90
N LEU A 50 6.89 -3.81 -4.87
CA LEU A 50 6.77 -2.90 -3.73
C LEU A 50 8.11 -2.76 -2.98
N ALA A 51 8.81 -3.86 -2.72
CA ALA A 51 10.12 -3.83 -2.07
C ALA A 51 11.13 -3.01 -2.88
N ARG A 52 11.20 -3.20 -4.20
CA ARG A 52 12.07 -2.39 -5.07
C ARG A 52 11.71 -0.91 -5.06
N PHE A 53 10.41 -0.59 -5.11
CA PHE A 53 9.93 0.79 -5.04
C PHE A 53 10.33 1.46 -3.73
N LEU A 54 10.12 0.80 -2.60
CA LEU A 54 10.51 1.32 -1.29
C LEU A 54 12.03 1.53 -1.16
N GLN A 55 12.83 0.62 -1.73
CA GLN A 55 14.29 0.82 -1.78
C GLN A 55 14.67 2.01 -2.65
N ALA A 56 14.05 2.17 -3.82
CA ALA A 56 14.29 3.34 -4.67
C ALA A 56 13.94 4.65 -3.95
N ILE A 57 12.83 4.72 -3.22
CA ILE A 57 12.46 5.88 -2.40
C ILE A 57 13.55 6.16 -1.35
N LYS A 58 13.97 5.15 -0.60
CA LYS A 58 14.99 5.30 0.44
C LYS A 58 16.33 5.80 -0.09
N HIS A 59 16.66 5.47 -1.34
CA HIS A 59 17.86 5.94 -2.03
C HIS A 59 17.67 7.26 -2.79
N GLY A 60 16.50 7.90 -2.68
CA GLY A 60 16.21 9.17 -3.37
C GLY A 60 16.00 9.04 -4.88
N ALA A 61 15.80 7.82 -5.38
CA ALA A 61 15.74 7.48 -6.81
C ALA A 61 14.31 7.27 -7.34
N ALA A 62 13.28 7.47 -6.52
CA ALA A 62 11.89 7.20 -6.89
C ALA A 62 11.26 8.24 -7.83
N ALA A 63 11.97 9.32 -8.17
CA ALA A 63 11.51 10.33 -9.11
C ALA A 63 12.64 10.80 -10.03
N THR A 64 12.57 10.38 -11.30
CA THR A 64 13.08 11.08 -12.48
C THR A 64 12.04 10.95 -13.57
#